data_AF-A0A3P7FWE6-F1
#
_entry.id   AF-A0A3P7FWE6-F1
#
_cell.length_a   1.000
_cell.length_b   1.000
_cell.length_c   1.000
_cell.angle_alpha   90.00
_cell.angle_beta   90.00
_cell.angle_gamma   90.00
#
_symmetry.space_group_name_H-M   'P 1'
#
loop_
_entity.id
_entity.type
_entity.pdbx_description
1 polymer ?
#
loop_
_entity_poly.entity_id
_entity_poly.type
_entity_poly.pdbx_seq_one_letter_code
_entity_poly.pdbx_strand_id
1 'polypeptide(L)'
;LISQYGFDSQITSYIDTLNFYIVPVVNPDGYEYSRSDLRPRTRFWRKNRGKKVCFKDRWHRERCCNGVDLNRNFDFYWGETGSSSHICSETYHGSAPFSEPETRAIRDKLLSAEMFGKVDAFITLHTYSQMWIYPFGHQRRSFPKDVKDLVRIN
;
A
#
# COMPACT_ATOMS: atom_id res chain seq x y z
N LEU A 1 17.81 13.64 -4.95
CA LEU A 1 18.07 13.08 -6.28
C LEU A 1 18.35 14.20 -7.28
N ILE A 2 17.33 14.92 -7.79
CA ILE A 2 17.54 15.94 -8.83
C ILE A 2 18.45 17.12 -8.44
N SER A 3 18.38 17.59 -7.19
CA SER A 3 19.10 18.79 -6.74
C SER A 3 20.56 18.55 -6.36
N GLN A 4 20.97 17.29 -6.22
CA GLN A 4 22.29 16.90 -5.73
C GLN A 4 23.07 16.03 -6.74
N TYR A 5 22.42 15.56 -7.79
CA TYR A 5 23.10 14.86 -8.88
C TYR A 5 24.10 15.79 -9.58
N GLY A 6 25.34 15.34 -9.74
CA GLY A 6 26.46 16.12 -10.26
C GLY A 6 27.16 17.03 -9.23
N PHE A 7 26.64 17.12 -8.00
CA PHE A 7 27.23 17.90 -6.91
C PHE A 7 27.71 17.01 -5.76
N ASP A 8 26.83 16.13 -5.27
CA ASP A 8 27.15 15.16 -4.24
C ASP A 8 27.61 13.85 -4.89
N SER A 9 28.83 13.40 -4.57
CA SER A 9 29.43 12.22 -5.20
C SER A 9 28.70 10.93 -4.85
N GLN A 10 28.12 10.84 -3.65
CA GLN A 10 27.37 9.66 -3.21
C GLN A 10 26.01 9.58 -3.90
N ILE A 11 25.26 10.69 -3.95
CA ILE A 11 23.98 10.75 -4.68
C ILE A 11 24.20 10.51 -6.17
N THR A 12 25.27 11.06 -6.75
CA THR A 12 25.62 10.83 -8.15
C THR A 12 25.88 9.35 -8.39
N SER A 13 26.71 8.71 -7.56
CA SER A 13 26.96 7.27 -7.64
C SER A 13 25.69 6.44 -7.53
N TYR A 14 24.75 6.80 -6.65
CA TYR A 14 23.47 6.08 -6.54
C TYR A 14 22.61 6.22 -7.80
N ILE A 15 22.50 7.42 -8.36
CA ILE A 15 21.72 7.64 -9.59
C ILE A 15 22.37 6.94 -10.79
N ASP A 16 23.69 6.90 -10.86
CA ASP A 16 24.42 6.25 -11.96
C ASP A 16 24.33 4.72 -11.92
N THR A 17 24.09 4.15 -10.74
CA THR A 17 24.12 2.69 -10.53
C THR A 17 22.76 2.07 -10.24
N LEU A 18 21.77 2.85 -9.83
CA LEU A 18 20.44 2.38 -9.43
C LEU A 18 19.34 3.04 -10.25
N ASN A 19 18.31 2.26 -10.58
CA ASN A 19 17.08 2.78 -11.16
C ASN A 19 16.04 3.02 -10.06
N PHE A 20 15.66 4.28 -9.85
CA PHE A 20 14.63 4.65 -8.88
C PHE A 20 13.26 4.76 -9.56
N TYR A 21 12.32 3.90 -9.15
CA TYR A 21 10.92 3.99 -9.55
C TYR A 21 10.10 4.55 -8.39
N ILE A 22 9.67 5.81 -8.54
CA ILE A 22 8.93 6.54 -7.51
C ILE A 22 7.48 6.66 -7.96
N VAL A 23 6.56 6.14 -7.15
CA VAL A 23 5.12 6.31 -7.33
C VAL A 23 4.62 7.31 -6.28
N PRO A 24 4.41 8.60 -6.63
CA PRO A 24 4.10 9.63 -5.64
C PRO A 24 2.77 9.38 -4.91
N VAL A 25 1.77 8.87 -5.64
CA VAL A 25 0.42 8.60 -5.11
C VAL A 25 -0.08 7.28 -5.68
N VAL A 26 -0.14 6.25 -4.85
CA VAL A 26 -0.69 4.93 -5.22
C VAL A 26 -2.22 4.94 -5.27
N ASN A 27 -2.86 5.75 -4.42
CA ASN A 27 -4.33 5.85 -4.30
C ASN A 27 -4.82 7.24 -4.74
N PRO A 28 -4.81 7.55 -6.05
CA PRO A 28 -5.18 8.88 -6.53
C PRO A 28 -6.63 9.24 -6.18
N ASP A 29 -7.56 8.30 -6.30
CA ASP A 29 -8.98 8.56 -6.02
C ASP A 29 -9.24 8.84 -4.54
N GLY A 30 -8.63 8.05 -3.65
CA GLY A 30 -8.73 8.26 -2.21
C GLY A 30 -8.03 9.55 -1.78
N TYR A 31 -6.89 9.88 -2.40
CA TYR A 31 -6.18 11.13 -2.18
C TYR A 31 -7.03 12.34 -2.58
N GLU A 32 -7.64 12.32 -3.77
CA GLU A 32 -8.54 13.38 -4.24
C GLU A 32 -9.77 13.50 -3.35
N TYR A 33 -10.41 12.37 -3.03
CA TYR A 33 -11.56 12.37 -2.14
C TYR A 33 -11.23 12.98 -0.77
N SER A 34 -10.06 12.69 -0.20
CA SER A 34 -9.66 13.28 1.08
C SER A 34 -9.54 14.80 1.08
N ARG A 35 -9.48 15.43 -0.10
CA ARG A 35 -9.36 16.89 -0.29
C ARG A 35 -10.64 17.52 -0.82
N SER A 36 -11.65 16.73 -1.21
CA SER A 36 -12.87 17.25 -1.78
C SER A 36 -13.76 17.98 -0.77
N ASP A 37 -13.51 17.80 0.53
CA ASP A 37 -14.30 18.39 1.61
C ASP A 37 -13.51 18.43 2.92
N LEU A 38 -13.73 19.48 3.74
CA LEU A 38 -13.04 19.67 5.02
C LEU A 38 -13.63 18.87 6.19
N ARG A 39 -14.77 18.18 6.01
CA ARG A 39 -15.37 17.35 7.06
C ARG A 39 -14.40 16.21 7.44
N PRO A 40 -14.21 15.92 8.74
CA PRO A 40 -13.30 14.88 9.21
C PRO A 40 -13.53 13.51 8.56
N ARG A 41 -14.78 13.14 8.28
CA ARG A 41 -15.13 11.86 7.62
C ARG A 41 -14.57 11.74 6.21
N THR A 42 -14.42 12.87 5.51
CA THR A 42 -13.83 12.92 4.17
C THR A 42 -12.33 13.04 4.29
N ARG A 43 -11.83 13.95 5.12
CA ARG A 43 -10.40 14.22 5.27
C ARG A 43 -9.59 13.04 5.80
N PHE A 44 -10.21 12.18 6.62
CA PHE A 44 -9.60 10.96 7.17
C PHE A 44 -9.86 9.70 6.34
N TRP A 45 -10.33 9.85 5.10
CA TRP A 45 -10.52 8.71 4.21
C TRP A 45 -9.20 7.98 3.95
N ARG A 46 -9.20 6.66 4.15
CA ARG A 46 -8.02 5.78 4.02
C ARG A 46 -8.05 4.93 2.75
N LYS A 47 -9.19 4.30 2.48
CA LYS A 47 -9.35 3.31 1.41
C LYS A 47 -9.25 3.95 0.01
N ASN A 48 -9.23 3.14 -1.04
CA ASN A 48 -9.50 3.68 -2.38
C ASN A 48 -10.98 4.11 -2.53
N ARG A 49 -11.39 4.44 -3.76
CA ARG A 49 -12.79 4.76 -4.10
C ARG A 49 -13.46 3.70 -4.97
N GLY A 50 -13.08 2.43 -4.77
CA GLY A 50 -13.71 1.27 -5.39
C GLY A 50 -15.24 1.27 -5.23
N LYS A 51 -15.91 0.50 -6.10
CA LYS A 51 -17.37 0.48 -6.29
C LYS A 51 -18.14 0.47 -4.97
N LYS A 52 -19.20 1.29 -4.91
CA LYS A 52 -20.18 1.29 -3.81
C LYS A 52 -20.94 -0.03 -3.79
N VAL A 53 -20.90 -0.73 -2.66
CA VAL A 53 -21.66 -1.96 -2.44
C VAL A 53 -22.64 -1.73 -1.31
N CYS A 54 -23.91 -2.05 -1.57
CA CYS A 54 -25.01 -1.92 -0.63
C CYS A 54 -25.45 -3.30 -0.15
N PHE A 55 -25.77 -3.41 1.13
CA PHE A 55 -26.28 -4.62 1.76
C PHE A 55 -27.29 -4.25 2.86
N LYS A 56 -28.11 -5.21 3.27
CA LYS A 56 -29.01 -5.05 4.41
C LYS A 56 -28.25 -5.33 5.71
N ASP A 57 -28.27 -4.38 6.64
CA ASP A 57 -27.74 -4.62 7.98
C ASP A 57 -28.68 -5.52 8.80
N ARG A 58 -28.28 -5.85 10.03
CA ARG A 58 -29.09 -6.68 10.95
C ARG A 58 -30.49 -6.13 11.26
N TRP A 59 -30.75 -4.86 10.94
CA TRP A 59 -32.03 -4.18 11.15
C TRP A 59 -32.77 -3.92 9.83
N HIS A 60 -32.42 -4.64 8.75
CA HIS A 60 -33.01 -4.51 7.41
C HIS A 60 -32.88 -3.11 6.77
N ARG A 61 -31.93 -2.30 7.26
CA ARG A 61 -31.62 -0.99 6.67
C ARG A 61 -30.60 -1.18 5.55
N GLU A 62 -30.79 -0.45 4.45
CA GLU A 62 -29.78 -0.43 3.40
C GLU A 62 -28.56 0.36 3.88
N ARG A 63 -27.41 -0.31 3.94
CA ARG A 63 -26.12 0.30 4.22
C ARG A 63 -25.23 0.11 3.02
N CYS A 64 -24.60 1.19 2.59
CA CYS A 64 -23.67 1.16 1.48
C CYS A 64 -22.30 1.65 1.89
N CYS A 65 -21.27 0.96 1.43
CA CYS A 65 -19.88 1.28 1.72
C CYS A 65 -19.04 1.18 0.45
N ASN A 66 -17.98 1.96 0.41
CA ASN A 66 -17.10 2.10 -0.75
C ASN A 66 -15.67 1.80 -0.34
N GLY A 67 -14.89 1.37 -1.32
CA GLY A 67 -13.44 1.27 -1.23
C GLY A 67 -12.91 0.07 -0.46
N VAL A 68 -11.66 -0.24 -0.76
CA VAL A 68 -10.85 -1.32 -0.23
C VAL A 68 -9.58 -0.73 0.38
N ASP A 69 -9.11 -1.34 1.47
CA ASP A 69 -7.79 -1.05 2.01
C ASP A 69 -6.73 -1.69 1.11
N LEU A 70 -6.07 -0.86 0.29
CA LEU A 70 -5.05 -1.32 -0.66
C LEU A 70 -3.90 -2.06 0.04
N ASN A 71 -3.59 -1.73 1.30
CA ASN A 71 -2.53 -2.42 2.07
C ASN A 71 -3.03 -3.72 2.73
N ARG A 72 -4.23 -4.18 2.39
CA ARG A 72 -4.78 -5.50 2.72
C ARG A 72 -5.19 -6.29 1.48
N ASN A 73 -4.93 -5.76 0.29
CA ASN A 73 -5.42 -6.31 -0.98
C ASN A 73 -4.34 -7.06 -1.79
N PHE A 74 -3.11 -7.16 -1.27
CA PHE A 74 -2.04 -7.95 -1.91
C PHE A 74 -2.18 -9.45 -1.58
N ASP A 75 -1.73 -10.31 -2.50
CA ASP A 75 -1.81 -11.77 -2.38
C ASP A 75 -0.72 -12.35 -1.47
N PHE A 76 -0.77 -11.98 -0.19
CA PHE A 76 0.15 -12.49 0.83
C PHE A 76 -0.62 -12.76 2.12
N TYR A 77 -0.91 -14.04 2.39
CA TYR A 77 -1.79 -14.49 3.48
C TYR A 77 -3.11 -13.69 3.49
N TRP A 78 -3.69 -13.48 2.29
CA TRP A 78 -4.80 -12.58 2.07
C TRP A 78 -6.07 -13.08 2.79
N GLY A 79 -6.70 -12.19 3.55
CA GLY A 79 -7.96 -12.51 4.24
C GLY A 79 -7.81 -13.40 5.47
N GLU A 80 -6.58 -13.66 5.93
CA GLU A 80 -6.34 -14.34 7.20
C GLU A 80 -6.44 -13.36 8.38
N THR A 81 -5.33 -12.97 8.98
CA THR A 81 -5.29 -12.09 10.16
C THR A 81 -4.94 -10.65 9.80
N GLY A 82 -5.54 -9.70 10.53
CA GLY A 82 -5.23 -8.27 10.38
C GLY A 82 -5.99 -7.53 9.27
N SER A 83 -6.93 -8.21 8.59
CA SER A 83 -7.88 -7.63 7.65
C SER A 83 -9.34 -7.91 8.04
N SER A 84 -10.29 -7.43 7.25
CA SER A 84 -11.72 -7.71 7.46
C SER A 84 -12.42 -8.03 6.14
N SER A 85 -13.37 -8.97 6.17
CA SER A 85 -14.31 -9.21 5.07
C SER A 85 -15.57 -8.34 5.14
N HIS A 86 -15.73 -7.54 6.21
CA HIS A 86 -16.84 -6.59 6.30
C HIS A 86 -16.54 -5.37 5.43
N ILE A 87 -17.36 -5.14 4.40
CA ILE A 87 -17.14 -4.09 3.39
C ILE A 87 -17.07 -2.66 3.94
N CYS A 88 -17.70 -2.42 5.09
CA CYS A 88 -17.62 -1.12 5.77
C CYS A 88 -16.44 -0.98 6.72
N SER A 89 -15.59 -2.00 6.85
CA SER A 89 -14.35 -1.88 7.62
C SER A 89 -13.37 -0.96 6.91
N GLU A 90 -12.59 -0.21 7.69
CA GLU A 90 -11.44 0.55 7.21
C GLU A 90 -10.30 -0.36 6.74
N THR A 91 -10.28 -1.62 7.18
CA THR A 91 -9.32 -2.67 6.79
C THR A 91 -9.95 -3.72 5.87
N TYR A 92 -11.00 -3.34 5.13
CA TYR A 92 -11.65 -4.24 4.18
C TYR A 92 -10.66 -4.67 3.09
N HIS A 93 -10.40 -5.96 2.96
CA HIS A 93 -9.38 -6.52 2.06
C HIS A 93 -9.76 -6.66 0.58
N GLY A 94 -11.00 -6.34 0.21
CA GLY A 94 -11.52 -6.55 -1.14
C GLY A 94 -12.19 -7.92 -1.30
N SER A 95 -12.65 -8.21 -2.52
CA SER A 95 -13.34 -9.48 -2.83
C SER A 95 -12.39 -10.63 -3.19
N ALA A 96 -11.15 -10.30 -3.55
CA ALA A 96 -10.07 -11.22 -3.88
C ALA A 96 -8.73 -10.46 -3.76
N PRO A 97 -7.59 -11.16 -3.70
CA PRO A 97 -6.30 -10.52 -3.89
C PRO A 97 -6.25 -9.77 -5.22
N PHE A 98 -5.69 -8.58 -5.22
CA PHE A 98 -5.60 -7.69 -6.38
C PHE A 98 -6.96 -7.38 -7.04
N SER A 99 -8.03 -7.29 -6.24
CA SER A 99 -9.34 -6.86 -6.73
C SER A 99 -9.34 -5.41 -7.22
N GLU A 100 -8.44 -4.58 -6.69
CA GLU A 100 -8.38 -3.16 -7.01
C GLU A 100 -7.41 -2.87 -8.17
N PRO A 101 -7.73 -1.92 -9.07
CA PRO A 101 -6.84 -1.56 -10.17
C PRO A 101 -5.50 -0.99 -9.68
N GLU A 102 -5.48 -0.28 -8.54
CA GLU A 102 -4.25 0.33 -8.01
C GLU A 102 -3.24 -0.73 -7.53
N THR A 103 -3.71 -1.77 -6.83
CA THR A 103 -2.85 -2.89 -6.41
C THR A 103 -2.44 -3.76 -7.59
N ARG A 104 -3.33 -3.98 -8.57
CA ARG A 104 -2.95 -4.65 -9.84
C ARG A 104 -1.87 -3.90 -10.59
N ALA A 105 -1.95 -2.58 -10.69
CA ALA A 105 -0.94 -1.80 -11.40
C ALA A 105 0.46 -2.00 -10.80
N ILE A 106 0.57 -2.02 -9.46
CA ILE A 106 1.85 -2.31 -8.77
C ILE A 106 2.31 -3.73 -9.07
N ARG A 107 1.43 -4.73 -8.91
CA ARG A 107 1.74 -6.14 -9.21
C ARG A 107 2.24 -6.30 -10.65
N ASP A 108 1.48 -5.79 -11.61
CA ASP A 108 1.75 -5.95 -13.04
C ASP A 108 3.05 -5.26 -13.42
N LYS A 109 3.37 -4.11 -12.82
CA LYS A 109 4.65 -3.44 -13.03
C LYS A 109 5.82 -4.23 -12.44
N LEU A 110 5.70 -4.76 -11.21
CA LEU A 110 6.72 -5.60 -10.60
C LEU A 110 6.95 -6.93 -11.34
N LEU A 111 5.90 -7.48 -11.95
CA LEU A 111 5.94 -8.70 -12.76
C LEU A 111 6.28 -8.45 -14.24
N SER A 112 6.46 -7.20 -14.64
CA SER A 112 6.83 -6.85 -16.02
C SER A 112 8.25 -7.33 -16.36
N ALA A 113 8.54 -7.55 -17.65
CA ALA A 113 9.88 -7.94 -18.11
C ALA A 113 10.98 -6.92 -17.74
N GLU A 114 10.59 -5.66 -17.50
CA GLU A 114 11.49 -4.60 -17.07
C GLU A 114 11.96 -4.78 -15.63
N MET A 115 11.11 -5.28 -14.73
CA MET A 115 11.38 -5.31 -13.28
C MET A 115 11.49 -6.71 -12.67
N PHE A 116 10.85 -7.70 -13.26
CA PHE A 116 10.79 -9.04 -12.68
C PHE A 116 12.21 -9.59 -12.48
N GLY A 117 12.54 -9.92 -11.23
CA GLY A 117 13.88 -10.40 -10.83
C GLY A 117 14.99 -9.34 -10.79
N LYS A 118 14.65 -8.04 -10.93
CA LYS A 118 15.61 -6.92 -10.95
C LYS A 118 15.35 -5.86 -9.87
N VAL A 119 14.39 -6.10 -8.98
CA VAL A 119 14.06 -5.18 -7.87
C VAL A 119 14.89 -5.56 -6.66
N ASP A 120 15.87 -4.73 -6.30
CA ASP A 120 16.72 -4.94 -5.12
C ASP A 120 16.05 -4.50 -3.82
N ALA A 121 15.16 -3.50 -3.87
CA ALA A 121 14.46 -2.98 -2.70
C ALA A 121 13.04 -2.53 -3.06
N PHE A 122 12.10 -2.78 -2.15
CA PHE A 122 10.71 -2.30 -2.23
C PHE A 122 10.34 -1.58 -0.94
N ILE A 123 10.17 -0.26 -1.02
CA ILE A 123 9.89 0.61 0.13
C ILE A 123 8.51 1.21 -0.04
N THR A 124 7.63 1.01 0.95
CA THR A 124 6.35 1.71 1.03
C THR A 124 6.37 2.71 2.17
N LEU A 125 5.88 3.92 1.90
CA LEU A 125 5.86 5.01 2.87
C LEU A 125 4.44 5.19 3.41
N HIS A 126 4.33 5.18 4.73
CA HIS A 126 3.07 5.38 5.46
C HIS A 126 3.29 6.30 6.65
N THR A 127 2.19 6.85 7.16
CA THR A 127 2.15 7.63 8.40
C THR A 127 0.98 7.16 9.27
N TYR A 128 1.01 7.32 10.60
CA TYR A 128 2.04 7.94 11.44
C TYR A 128 2.88 6.89 12.18
N SER A 129 3.52 7.29 13.28
CA SER A 129 4.22 6.48 14.29
C SER A 129 5.74 6.43 14.24
N GLN A 130 6.40 7.04 13.24
CA GLN A 130 7.89 7.08 13.15
C GLN A 130 8.51 5.68 13.27
N MET A 131 8.00 4.72 12.50
CA MET A 131 8.43 3.32 12.57
C MET A 131 9.13 2.90 11.27
N TRP A 132 10.21 2.14 11.42
CA TRP A 132 10.82 1.33 10.36
C TRP A 132 10.31 -0.11 10.51
N ILE A 133 9.62 -0.63 9.49
CA ILE A 133 8.98 -1.95 9.55
C ILE A 133 9.46 -2.78 8.35
N TYR A 134 9.88 -4.00 8.63
CA TYR A 134 10.21 -5.03 7.64
C TYR A 134 9.27 -6.23 7.80
N PRO A 135 9.23 -7.17 6.84
CA PRO A 135 8.38 -8.35 6.94
C PRO A 135 8.65 -9.18 8.22
N PHE A 136 7.69 -9.96 8.71
CA PHE A 136 6.36 -10.16 8.16
C PHE A 136 5.28 -9.48 9.02
N GLY A 137 4.27 -8.90 8.36
CA GLY A 137 3.13 -8.27 9.04
C GLY A 137 1.90 -9.17 9.22
N HIS A 138 1.86 -10.36 8.60
CA HIS A 138 0.67 -11.23 8.60
C HIS A 138 0.49 -12.00 9.92
N GLN A 139 1.59 -12.41 10.57
CA GLN A 139 1.59 -13.22 11.78
C GLN A 139 2.54 -12.65 12.84
N ARG A 140 2.30 -12.96 14.12
CA ARG A 140 3.24 -12.64 15.20
C ARG A 140 4.42 -13.62 15.20
N ARG A 141 5.60 -13.13 15.59
CA ARG A 141 6.84 -13.94 15.73
C ARG A 141 7.28 -14.64 14.43
N SER A 142 6.92 -14.07 13.29
CA SER A 142 7.40 -14.48 11.96
C SER A 142 8.47 -13.52 11.50
N PHE A 143 9.63 -14.05 11.10
CA PHE A 143 10.78 -13.27 10.67
C PHE A 143 11.30 -13.78 9.32
N PRO A 144 11.74 -12.89 8.43
CA PRO A 144 12.35 -13.28 7.18
C PRO A 144 13.77 -13.79 7.43
N LYS A 145 14.33 -14.56 6.49
CA LYS A 145 15.63 -15.24 6.67
C LYS A 145 16.78 -14.25 6.87
N ASP A 146 16.67 -13.09 6.26
CA ASP A 146 17.57 -11.94 6.24
C ASP A 146 17.28 -10.90 7.34
N VAL A 147 16.47 -11.24 8.36
CA VAL A 147 16.13 -10.31 9.46
C VAL A 147 17.34 -9.68 10.13
N LYS A 148 18.46 -10.40 10.22
CA LYS A 148 19.71 -9.86 10.81
C LYS A 148 20.29 -8.72 9.99
N ASP A 149 20.19 -8.78 8.66
CA ASP A 149 20.68 -7.74 7.78
C ASP A 149 19.73 -6.54 7.80
N LEU A 150 18.42 -6.80 7.76
CA LEU A 150 17.39 -5.76 7.83
C LEU A 150 17.44 -4.92 9.12
N VAL A 151 17.78 -5.54 10.25
CA VAL A 151 17.95 -4.83 11.54
C VAL A 151 19.16 -3.89 11.52
N ARG A 152 20.22 -4.18 10.77
CA ARG A 152 21.45 -3.35 10.72
C ARG A 152 21.30 -2.08 9.88
N ILE A 153 20.28 -2.01 9.03
CA ILE A 153 20.02 -0.86 8.15
C ILE A 153 19.37 0.29 8.93
N ASN A 154 18.83 0.02 10.12
CA ASN A 154 18.21 1.01 11.01
C ASN A 154 19.15 1.44 12.14
#